data_AF-A0A4R0IK60-F1
#
_entry.id   AF-A0A4R0IK60-F1
#
_cell.length_a   1.000
_cell.length_b   1.000
_cell.length_c   1.000
_cell.angle_alpha   90.00
_cell.angle_beta   90.00
_cell.angle_gamma   90.00
#
_symmetry.space_group_name_H-M   'P 1'
#
loop_
_entity.id
_entity.type
_entity.pdbx_description
1 polymer ?
#
loop_
_entity_poly.entity_id
_entity_poly.type
_entity_poly.pdbx_seq_one_letter_code
_entity_poly.pdbx_strand_id
1 'polypeptide(L)'
;MSSDEELVKLADDVYECVRALNHGTFRTTPAPLVYSLTGNLKAAGWGLAQLAEQLGAGLRRSLDEYNVYDNNRDPAASVDQAQAHLERAAQLARELAQAFENAQAAINQQGYNTEDKA
;
A
#
# COMPACT_ATOMS: atom_id res chain seq x y z
N MET A 1 -14.89 -15.49 -7.12
CA MET A 1 -14.64 -14.66 -5.92
C MET A 1 -13.48 -15.30 -5.19
N SER A 2 -12.48 -14.53 -4.78
CA SER A 2 -11.36 -15.05 -3.98
C SER A 2 -11.87 -15.51 -2.60
N SER A 3 -11.26 -16.55 -2.04
CA SER A 3 -11.61 -17.00 -0.69
C SER A 3 -11.00 -16.09 0.38
N ASP A 4 -11.53 -16.14 1.61
CA ASP A 4 -10.97 -15.38 2.74
C ASP A 4 -9.50 -15.74 2.99
N GLU A 5 -9.15 -17.03 2.88
CA GLU A 5 -7.77 -17.52 2.99
C GLU A 5 -6.86 -16.92 1.91
N GLU A 6 -7.38 -16.81 0.68
CA GLU A 6 -6.65 -16.21 -0.44
C GLU A 6 -6.43 -14.70 -0.19
N LEU A 7 -7.44 -13.98 0.32
CA LEU A 7 -7.32 -12.56 0.66
C LEU A 7 -6.27 -12.30 1.75
N VAL A 8 -6.25 -13.14 2.79
CA VAL A 8 -5.24 -13.06 3.86
C VAL A 8 -3.84 -13.34 3.32
N LYS A 9 -3.69 -14.36 2.47
CA LYS A 9 -2.40 -14.67 1.84
C LYS A 9 -1.91 -13.52 0.96
N LEU A 10 -2.79 -12.91 0.17
CA LEU A 10 -2.43 -11.75 -0.67
C LEU A 10 -1.94 -10.57 0.18
N ALA A 11 -2.49 -10.36 1.38
CA ALA A 11 -1.99 -9.34 2.30
C ALA A 11 -0.60 -9.68 2.86
N ASP A 12 -0.30 -10.95 3.13
CA ASP A 12 1.04 -11.41 3.52
C ASP A 12 2.06 -11.26 2.38
N ASP A 13 1.66 -11.58 1.15
CA ASP A 13 2.49 -11.42 -0.05
C ASP A 13 2.92 -9.96 -0.27
N VAL A 14 2.11 -8.97 0.16
CA VAL A 14 2.52 -7.55 0.14
C VAL A 14 3.75 -7.32 1.01
N TYR A 15 3.75 -7.84 2.24
CA TYR A 15 4.90 -7.72 3.15
C TYR A 15 6.13 -8.42 2.58
N GLU A 16 5.97 -9.64 2.05
CA GLU A 16 7.06 -10.40 1.46
C GLU A 16 7.67 -9.70 0.24
N CYS A 17 6.85 -9.06 -0.60
CA CYS A 17 7.33 -8.23 -1.71
C CYS A 17 8.14 -7.03 -1.21
N VAL A 18 7.66 -6.31 -0.19
CA VAL A 18 8.39 -5.18 0.41
C VAL A 18 9.71 -5.64 1.02
N ARG A 19 9.72 -6.78 1.72
CA ARG A 19 10.92 -7.39 2.30
C ARG A 19 11.94 -7.75 1.23
N ALA A 20 11.50 -8.34 0.12
CA ALA A 20 12.37 -8.67 -1.01
C ALA A 20 12.94 -7.40 -1.69
N LEU A 21 12.12 -6.35 -1.86
CA LEU A 21 12.59 -5.06 -2.37
C LEU A 21 13.65 -4.44 -1.46
N ASN A 22 13.41 -4.40 -0.15
CA ASN A 22 14.37 -3.89 0.85
C ASN A 22 15.70 -4.64 0.80
N HIS A 23 15.66 -5.98 0.68
CA HIS A 23 16.85 -6.79 0.54
C HIS A 23 17.59 -6.51 -0.78
N GLY A 24 16.86 -6.44 -1.91
CA GLY A 24 17.42 -6.20 -3.23
C GLY A 24 17.97 -4.78 -3.44
N THR A 25 17.53 -3.82 -2.63
CA THR A 25 18.01 -2.43 -2.61
C THR A 25 19.05 -2.17 -1.51
N PHE A 26 19.48 -3.20 -0.76
CA PHE A 26 20.62 -3.11 0.16
C PHE A 26 21.96 -3.10 -0.61
N ARG A 27 22.10 -2.13 -1.51
CA ARG A 27 23.23 -1.90 -2.43
C ARG A 27 23.10 -0.52 -3.08
N THR A 28 24.11 -0.11 -3.84
CA THR A 28 24.01 1.06 -4.72
C THR A 28 22.86 0.86 -5.71
N THR A 29 21.89 1.78 -5.68
CA THR A 29 20.70 1.73 -6.55
C THR A 29 20.76 2.92 -7.52
N PRO A 30 21.05 2.71 -8.81
CA PRO A 30 21.21 3.80 -9.77
C PRO A 30 19.87 4.46 -10.10
N ALA A 31 19.90 5.73 -10.51
CA ALA A 31 18.69 6.53 -10.76
C ALA A 31 17.67 5.86 -11.71
N PRO A 32 18.05 5.21 -12.83
CA PRO A 32 17.08 4.49 -13.66
C PRO A 32 16.31 3.36 -12.93
N LEU A 33 16.99 2.67 -12.00
CA LEU A 33 16.33 1.65 -11.19
C LEU A 33 15.41 2.30 -10.14
N VAL A 34 15.86 3.35 -9.44
CA VAL A 34 15.01 4.09 -8.49
C VAL A 34 13.77 4.67 -9.18
N TYR A 35 13.93 5.23 -10.39
CA TYR A 35 12.83 5.77 -11.19
C TYR A 35 11.78 4.70 -11.52
N SER A 36 12.22 3.49 -11.87
CA SER A 36 11.32 2.37 -12.17
C SER A 36 10.62 1.87 -10.90
N LEU A 37 11.36 1.74 -9.79
CA LEU A 37 10.81 1.28 -8.51
C LEU A 37 9.76 2.26 -7.97
N THR A 38 10.08 3.56 -7.90
CA THR A 38 9.16 4.61 -7.44
C THR A 38 7.90 4.70 -8.32
N GLY A 39 8.01 4.46 -9.63
CA GLY A 39 6.87 4.38 -10.54
C GLY A 39 5.88 3.24 -10.24
N ASN A 40 6.37 2.09 -9.80
CA ASN A 40 5.51 0.97 -9.37
C ASN A 40 5.00 1.18 -7.94
N LEU A 41 5.84 1.70 -7.05
CA LEU A 41 5.50 1.92 -5.65
C LEU A 41 4.43 3.02 -5.49
N LYS A 42 4.41 4.06 -6.35
CA LYS A 42 3.28 5.02 -6.34
C LYS A 42 1.95 4.35 -6.69
N ALA A 43 1.94 3.42 -7.64
CA ALA A 43 0.72 2.69 -8.00
C ALA A 43 0.25 1.79 -6.85
N ALA A 44 1.19 1.14 -6.14
CA ALA A 44 0.89 0.40 -4.92
C ALA A 44 0.30 1.31 -3.82
N GLY A 45 0.83 2.52 -3.64
CA GLY A 45 0.29 3.51 -2.69
C GLY A 45 -1.17 3.89 -3.01
N TRP A 46 -1.49 4.17 -4.27
CA TRP A 46 -2.88 4.43 -4.68
C TRP A 46 -3.79 3.21 -4.47
N GLY A 47 -3.30 2.01 -4.77
CA GLY A 47 -4.03 0.75 -4.54
C GLY A 47 -4.30 0.49 -3.06
N LEU A 48 -3.32 0.75 -2.18
CA LEU A 48 -3.50 0.64 -0.73
C LEU A 48 -4.54 1.64 -0.20
N ALA A 49 -4.61 2.85 -0.77
CA ALA A 49 -5.64 3.81 -0.41
C ALA A 49 -7.04 3.28 -0.74
N GLN A 50 -7.23 2.76 -1.96
CA GLN A 50 -8.49 2.15 -2.38
C GLN A 50 -8.85 0.92 -1.53
N LEU A 51 -7.87 0.07 -1.21
CA LEU A 51 -8.09 -1.11 -0.37
C LEU A 51 -8.60 -0.72 1.02
N ALA A 52 -7.99 0.29 1.66
CA ALA A 52 -8.44 0.76 2.97
C ALA A 52 -9.90 1.26 2.95
N GLU A 53 -10.29 1.98 1.89
CA GLU A 53 -11.68 2.44 1.71
C GLU A 53 -12.66 1.27 1.51
N GLN A 54 -12.26 0.26 0.73
CA GLN A 54 -13.06 -0.94 0.51
C GLN A 54 -13.25 -1.75 1.80
N LEU A 55 -12.18 -1.89 2.60
CA LEU A 55 -12.24 -2.53 3.92
C LEU A 55 -13.19 -1.77 4.85
N GLY A 56 -13.11 -0.43 4.88
CA GLY A 56 -13.98 0.40 5.72
C GLY A 56 -15.45 0.27 5.31
N ALA A 57 -15.74 0.34 4.01
CA ALA A 57 -17.09 0.17 3.50
C ALA A 57 -17.64 -1.24 3.73
N GLY A 58 -16.81 -2.28 3.56
CA GLY A 58 -17.19 -3.66 3.84
C GLY A 58 -17.46 -3.91 5.31
N LEU A 59 -16.61 -3.40 6.19
CA LEU A 59 -16.80 -3.50 7.64
C LEU A 59 -18.05 -2.74 8.10
N ARG A 60 -18.38 -1.59 7.49
CA ARG A 60 -19.62 -0.88 7.79
C ARG A 60 -20.85 -1.71 7.44
N ARG A 61 -20.88 -2.29 6.24
CA ARG A 61 -21.99 -3.16 5.79
C ARG A 61 -22.16 -4.39 6.68
N SER A 62 -21.10 -4.87 7.32
CA SER A 62 -21.19 -6.05 8.17
C SER A 62 -22.12 -5.88 9.38
N LEU A 63 -22.33 -4.64 9.85
CA LEU A 63 -23.31 -4.34 10.92
C LEU A 63 -24.75 -4.65 10.51
N ASP A 64 -25.06 -4.55 9.22
CA ASP A 64 -26.40 -4.83 8.67
C ASP A 64 -26.54 -6.29 8.20
N GLU A 65 -25.43 -6.89 7.75
CA GLU A 65 -25.43 -8.22 7.12
C GLU A 65 -25.18 -9.37 8.13
N TYR A 66 -24.57 -9.07 9.28
CA TYR A 66 -24.21 -10.06 10.29
C TYR A 66 -24.74 -9.67 11.67
N ASN A 67 -24.98 -10.67 12.53
CA ASN A 67 -25.24 -10.45 13.95
C ASN A 67 -23.93 -10.14 14.70
N VAL A 68 -23.38 -8.95 14.47
CA VAL A 68 -22.11 -8.51 15.05
C VAL A 68 -22.26 -8.26 16.54
N TYR A 69 -21.31 -8.76 17.35
CA TYR A 69 -21.23 -8.49 18.77
C TYR A 69 -19.85 -7.96 19.15
N ASP A 70 -19.79 -7.20 20.24
CA ASP A 70 -18.56 -6.71 20.85
C ASP A 70 -18.75 -6.80 22.37
N ASN A 71 -17.85 -7.55 23.03
CA ASN A 71 -17.96 -7.83 24.47
C ASN A 71 -17.46 -6.68 25.35
N ASN A 72 -16.81 -5.67 24.77
CA ASN A 72 -16.24 -4.53 25.47
C ASN A 72 -17.07 -3.25 25.31
N ARG A 73 -17.87 -3.12 24.23
CA ARG A 73 -18.67 -1.92 23.89
C ARG A 73 -19.73 -2.20 22.82
N ASP A 74 -20.42 -1.17 22.36
CA ASP A 74 -21.32 -1.23 21.19
C ASP A 74 -20.52 -1.56 19.91
N PRO A 75 -20.88 -2.63 19.15
CA PRO A 75 -20.28 -2.97 17.87
C PRO A 75 -20.20 -1.79 16.88
N ALA A 76 -21.23 -0.93 16.84
CA ALA A 76 -21.25 0.21 15.93
C ALA A 76 -20.12 1.21 16.27
N ALA A 77 -19.90 1.46 17.56
CA ALA A 77 -18.82 2.33 18.03
C ALA A 77 -17.42 1.75 17.71
N SER A 78 -17.26 0.43 17.71
CA SER A 78 -16.02 -0.21 17.28
C SER A 78 -15.78 -0.08 15.78
N VAL A 79 -16.82 -0.24 14.97
CA VAL A 79 -16.73 -0.03 13.51
C VAL A 79 -16.43 1.43 13.18
N ASP A 80 -17.02 2.40 13.89
CA ASP A 80 -16.71 3.83 13.72
C ASP A 80 -15.22 4.12 13.93
N GLN A 81 -14.63 3.56 14.98
CA GLN A 81 -13.20 3.73 15.26
C GLN A 81 -12.33 3.06 14.20
N ALA A 82 -12.66 1.84 13.80
CA ALA A 82 -11.93 1.14 12.74
C ALA A 82 -12.01 1.91 11.40
N GLN A 83 -13.18 2.45 11.07
CA GLN A 83 -13.37 3.27 9.87
C GLN A 83 -12.51 4.53 9.92
N ALA A 84 -12.45 5.25 11.04
CA ALA A 84 -11.59 6.42 11.18
C ALA A 84 -10.10 6.09 10.96
N HIS A 85 -9.64 4.93 11.45
CA HIS A 85 -8.28 4.45 11.20
C HIS A 85 -8.04 4.09 9.73
N LEU A 86 -9.01 3.45 9.07
CA LEU A 86 -8.92 3.09 7.65
C LEU A 86 -8.95 4.32 6.74
N GLU A 87 -9.75 5.33 7.06
CA GLU A 87 -9.75 6.62 6.36
C GLU A 87 -8.40 7.33 6.51
N ARG A 88 -7.82 7.30 7.72
CA ARG A 88 -6.46 7.84 7.93
C ARG A 88 -5.41 7.04 7.16
N ALA A 89 -5.51 5.71 7.13
CA ALA A 89 -4.63 4.86 6.35
C ALA A 89 -4.73 5.16 4.85
N ALA A 90 -5.93 5.36 4.32
CA ALA A 90 -6.15 5.74 2.94
C ALA A 90 -5.47 7.08 2.61
N GLN A 91 -5.64 8.08 3.47
CA GLN A 91 -5.00 9.38 3.31
C GLN A 91 -3.46 9.27 3.31
N LEU A 92 -2.89 8.52 4.25
CA LEU A 92 -1.44 8.29 4.32
C LEU A 92 -0.90 7.55 3.09
N ALA A 93 -1.64 6.58 2.56
CA ALA A 93 -1.25 5.85 1.36
C ALA A 93 -1.23 6.75 0.12
N ARG A 94 -2.14 7.73 0.02
CA ARG A 94 -2.11 8.78 -1.03
C ARG A 94 -0.90 9.69 -0.87
N GLU A 95 -0.61 10.15 0.36
CA GLU A 95 0.57 10.96 0.65
C GLU A 95 1.86 10.22 0.28
N LEU A 96 1.94 8.93 0.59
CA LEU A 96 3.06 8.07 0.19
C LEU A 96 3.18 7.94 -1.34
N ALA A 97 2.07 7.72 -2.04
CA ALA A 97 2.05 7.66 -3.50
C ALA A 97 2.56 8.97 -4.12
N GLN A 98 2.12 10.12 -3.59
CA GLN A 98 2.58 11.43 -4.03
C GLN A 98 4.07 11.63 -3.74
N ALA A 99 4.57 11.18 -2.60
CA ALA A 99 5.99 11.25 -2.27
C ALA A 99 6.85 10.44 -3.25
N PHE A 100 6.40 9.23 -3.64
CA PHE A 100 7.08 8.44 -4.67
C PHE A 100 7.04 9.11 -6.04
N GLU A 101 5.92 9.71 -6.42
CA GLU A 101 5.80 10.46 -7.68
C GLU A 101 6.76 11.66 -7.71
N ASN A 102 6.84 12.42 -6.61
CA ASN A 102 7.75 13.57 -6.52
C ASN A 102 9.21 13.12 -6.58
N ALA A 103 9.58 12.03 -5.91
CA ALA A 103 10.92 11.45 -5.99
C ALA A 103 11.25 10.98 -7.40
N GLN A 104 10.30 10.30 -8.07
CA GLN A 104 10.43 9.86 -9.47
C GLN A 104 10.68 11.05 -10.40
N ALA A 105 9.90 12.13 -10.25
CA ALA A 105 10.02 13.34 -11.07
C ALA A 105 11.37 14.05 -10.85
N ALA A 106 11.89 14.09 -9.61
CA ALA A 106 13.14 14.76 -9.28
C ALA A 106 14.37 14.12 -9.93
N ILE A 107 14.35 12.80 -10.15
CA ILE A 107 15.43 12.05 -10.82
C ILE A 107 15.14 11.77 -12.30
N ASN A 108 14.09 12.37 -12.86
CA ASN A 108 13.76 12.20 -14.27
C ASN A 108 14.94 12.65 -15.15
N GLN A 109 15.22 11.90 -16.22
CA GLN A 109 16.38 12.07 -17.10
C GLN A 109 17.76 11.80 -16.45
N GLN A 110 17.83 11.39 -15.19
CA GLN A 110 19.09 11.00 -14.58
C GLN A 110 19.48 9.57 -15.00
N GLY A 111 20.66 9.43 -15.61
CA GLY A 111 21.24 8.16 -16.02
C GLY A 111 22.69 8.02 -15.61
N TYR A 112 23.37 6.99 -16.13
CA TYR A 112 24.81 6.84 -16.04
C TYR A 112 25.34 6.40 -17.41
N ASN A 113 26.53 6.88 -17.78
CA ASN A 113 27.20 6.38 -18.97
C ASN A 113 27.73 4.98 -18.67
N THR A 114 27.41 4.00 -19.49
CA THR A 114 28.20 2.77 -19.55
C THR A 114 29.49 3.15 -20.24
N GLU A 115 30.64 2.99 -19.59
CA GLU A 115 31.92 3.15 -20.28
C GLU A 115 31.90 2.24 -21.51
N ASP A 116 31.92 2.82 -22.71
CA ASP A 116 32.37 2.09 -23.89
C ASP A 116 33.80 1.68 -23.56
N LYS A 117 34.01 0.39 -23.30
CA LYS A 117 35.36 -0.18 -23.34
C LYS A 117 35.83 -0.04 -24.78
N ALA A 118 36.51 1.07 -25.06
CA ALA A 118 37.35 1.25 -26.24
C ALA A 118 38.44 0.16 -26.28
#